data_AF-A0A2N0LZG9-F1
#
_entry.id   AF-A0A2N0LZG9-F1
#
_cell.length_a   1.000
_cell.length_b   1.000
_cell.length_c   1.000
_cell.angle_alpha   90.00
_cell.angle_beta   90.00
_cell.angle_gamma   90.00
#
_symmetry.space_group_name_H-M   'P 1'
#
loop_
_entity.id
_entity.type
_entity.pdbx_description
1 polymer ?
#
loop_
_entity_poly.entity_id
_entity_poly.type
_entity_poly.pdbx_seq_one_letter_code
_entity_poly.pdbx_strand_id
1 'polypeptide(L)'
;MFGNSDSILSFAEETANLDIVSHGRLSVGLSQHRWPEEGISEGRRPRIGVRFNETITLLKRLWSEDEVSFKGSHHHLEKTSIDVRPVQEGGIPLFVAGVTSAAVNLAATLADGWVHPSGGIPYGAARGCDYVRQCAARAGRDPDSLELGKIIYLSIDNSRFRAKARARERIAPLLQSFYGG
;
A
#
# COMPACT_ATOMS: atom_id res chain seq x y z
N MET A 1 -6.97 7.28 -8.09
CA MET A 1 -6.32 7.63 -6.82
C MET A 1 -6.13 9.14 -6.80
N PHE A 2 -6.81 9.79 -5.86
CA PHE A 2 -6.88 11.23 -5.53
C PHE A 2 -6.72 12.23 -6.67
N GLY A 3 -7.85 12.51 -7.36
CA GLY A 3 -7.98 13.37 -8.54
C GLY A 3 -7.57 14.84 -8.34
N ASN A 4 -7.73 15.36 -7.12
CA ASN A 4 -7.56 16.74 -6.71
C ASN A 4 -7.09 16.83 -5.23
N SER A 5 -6.63 18.00 -4.79
CA SER A 5 -6.13 18.22 -3.42
C SER A 5 -7.19 17.95 -2.34
N ASP A 6 -8.47 18.24 -2.61
CA ASP A 6 -9.55 17.97 -1.64
C ASP A 6 -9.63 16.48 -1.28
N SER A 7 -9.43 15.60 -2.26
CA SER A 7 -9.55 14.16 -2.04
C SER A 7 -8.44 13.55 -1.17
N ILE A 8 -7.25 14.16 -1.10
CA ILE A 8 -6.17 13.68 -0.22
C ILE A 8 -6.33 14.22 1.21
N LEU A 9 -6.83 15.44 1.37
CA LEU A 9 -7.12 16.03 2.68
C LEU A 9 -8.23 15.25 3.39
N SER A 10 -9.36 15.01 2.71
CA SER A 10 -10.45 14.22 3.28
C SER A 10 -9.98 12.82 3.67
N PHE A 11 -9.16 12.15 2.84
CA PHE A 11 -8.61 10.85 3.20
C PHE A 11 -7.70 10.91 4.44
N ALA A 12 -6.84 11.93 4.54
CA ALA A 12 -5.97 12.11 5.69
C ALA A 12 -6.78 12.35 6.98
N GLU A 13 -7.84 13.16 6.92
CA GLU A 13 -8.75 13.43 8.04
C GLU A 13 -9.58 12.21 8.44
N GLU A 14 -10.17 11.50 7.47
CA GLU A 14 -10.96 10.30 7.73
C GLU A 14 -10.12 9.22 8.40
N THR A 15 -8.89 9.02 7.90
CA THR A 15 -7.97 8.04 8.49
C THR A 15 -7.47 8.47 9.87
N ALA A 16 -7.20 9.76 10.10
CA ALA A 16 -6.86 10.26 11.43
C ALA A 16 -8.02 10.06 12.43
N ASN A 17 -9.26 10.35 12.03
CA ASN A 17 -10.44 10.09 12.85
C ASN A 17 -10.62 8.60 13.17
N LEU A 18 -10.49 7.74 12.16
CA LEU A 18 -10.54 6.28 12.36
C LEU A 18 -9.42 5.80 13.27
N ASP A 19 -8.23 6.37 13.17
CA ASP A 19 -7.11 6.05 14.06
C ASP A 19 -7.44 6.37 15.52
N ILE A 20 -7.94 7.59 15.78
CA ILE A 20 -8.38 8.03 17.11
C ILE A 20 -9.46 7.09 17.68
N VAL A 21 -10.53 6.84 16.92
CA VAL A 21 -11.64 5.97 17.37
C VAL A 21 -11.20 4.53 17.55
N SER A 22 -10.23 4.07 16.75
CA SER A 22 -9.66 2.74 16.88
C SER A 22 -8.66 2.62 18.04
N HIS A 23 -8.27 3.73 18.67
CA HIS A 23 -7.18 3.80 19.65
C HIS A 23 -5.84 3.33 19.08
N GLY A 24 -5.48 3.83 17.89
CA GLY A 24 -4.16 3.57 17.30
C GLY A 24 -4.01 2.17 16.69
N ARG A 25 -5.11 1.56 16.25
CA ARG A 25 -5.11 0.21 15.65
C ARG A 25 -5.21 0.23 14.13
N LEU A 26 -5.21 1.41 13.52
CA LEU A 26 -5.33 1.54 12.08
C LEU A 26 -3.98 1.36 11.39
N SER A 27 -3.98 0.65 10.26
CA SER A 27 -2.89 0.67 9.28
C SER A 27 -3.49 0.88 7.89
N VAL A 28 -2.81 1.64 7.05
CA VAL A 28 -3.28 2.00 5.71
C VAL A 28 -2.48 1.24 4.65
N GLY A 29 -3.16 0.40 3.87
CA GLY A 29 -2.57 -0.28 2.72
C GLY A 29 -2.85 0.46 1.41
N LEU A 30 -1.80 0.85 0.69
CA LEU A 30 -1.91 1.45 -0.63
C LEU A 30 -1.30 0.53 -1.69
N SER A 31 -1.87 0.52 -2.88
CA SER A 31 -1.26 -0.14 -4.03
C SER A 31 -1.50 0.65 -5.30
N GLN A 32 -0.61 0.47 -6.28
CA GLN A 32 -0.81 1.00 -7.63
C GLN A 32 -1.83 0.17 -8.42
N HIS A 33 -2.24 -0.98 -7.90
CA HIS A 33 -3.12 -1.90 -8.59
C HIS A 33 -4.56 -1.39 -8.52
N ARG A 34 -5.23 -1.45 -9.66
CA ARG A 34 -6.60 -1.03 -9.85
C ARG A 34 -7.30 -2.16 -10.60
N TRP A 35 -8.53 -2.51 -10.22
CA TRP A 35 -9.18 -3.74 -10.67
C TRP A 35 -9.24 -3.82 -12.21
N PRO A 36 -9.20 -5.04 -12.81
CA PRO A 36 -9.24 -5.23 -14.27
C PRO A 36 -10.40 -4.49 -14.96
N GLU A 37 -11.53 -4.34 -14.26
CA GLU A 37 -12.72 -3.63 -14.72
C GLU A 37 -12.59 -2.09 -14.80
N GLU A 38 -11.49 -1.52 -14.28
CA GLU A 38 -11.26 -0.06 -14.27
C GLU A 38 -10.42 0.48 -15.44
N GLY A 39 -10.06 -0.38 -16.41
CA GLY A 39 -9.70 0.02 -17.79
C GLY A 39 -8.63 1.10 -17.96
N ILE A 40 -7.40 0.90 -17.45
CA ILE A 40 -6.27 1.82 -17.68
C ILE A 40 -5.24 1.21 -18.65
N SER A 41 -4.92 1.93 -19.72
CA SER A 41 -3.92 1.54 -20.73
C SER A 41 -2.47 1.64 -20.23
N GLU A 42 -1.62 0.75 -20.74
CA GLU A 42 -0.18 0.58 -20.44
C GLU A 42 0.63 1.91 -20.41
N GLY A 43 0.23 2.91 -21.21
CA GLY A 43 0.94 4.19 -21.40
C GLY A 43 0.86 5.19 -20.24
N ARG A 44 0.03 4.98 -19.22
CA ARG A 44 -0.08 5.89 -18.04
C ARG A 44 0.84 5.52 -16.87
N ARG A 45 1.56 4.40 -16.95
CA ARG A 45 2.32 3.81 -15.83
C ARG A 45 3.41 4.72 -15.19
N PRO A 46 4.20 5.52 -15.94
CA PRO A 46 5.22 6.38 -15.32
C PRO A 46 4.63 7.49 -14.44
N ARG A 47 3.50 8.09 -14.87
CA ARG A 47 2.82 9.18 -14.13
C ARG A 47 2.17 8.68 -12.84
N ILE A 48 1.79 7.40 -12.79
CA ILE A 48 1.20 6.78 -11.60
C ILE A 48 2.25 6.68 -10.47
N GLY A 49 3.50 6.35 -10.79
CA GLY A 49 4.58 6.26 -9.82
C GLY A 49 4.88 7.58 -9.10
N VAL A 50 5.01 8.67 -9.87
CA VAL A 50 5.28 10.02 -9.32
C VAL A 50 4.12 10.48 -8.43
N ARG A 51 2.89 10.36 -8.91
CA ARG A 51 1.69 10.71 -8.12
C ARG A 51 1.60 9.91 -6.82
N PHE A 52 1.92 8.62 -6.86
CA PHE A 52 1.85 7.76 -5.68
C PHE A 52 2.93 8.11 -4.65
N ASN A 53 4.14 8.46 -5.12
CA ASN A 53 5.21 9.00 -4.29
C ASN A 53 4.76 10.27 -3.55
N GLU A 54 4.24 11.25 -4.29
CA GLU A 54 3.74 12.50 -3.70
C GLU A 54 2.60 12.25 -2.71
N THR A 55 1.71 11.30 -3.01
CA THR A 55 0.59 10.93 -2.14
C THR A 55 1.07 10.37 -0.80
N ILE A 56 1.98 9.39 -0.81
CA ILE A 56 2.51 8.81 0.44
C ILE A 56 3.22 9.88 1.26
N THR A 57 4.10 10.67 0.62
CA THR A 57 4.81 11.76 1.29
C THR A 57 3.83 12.73 1.95
N LEU A 58 2.79 13.17 1.23
CA LEU A 58 1.81 14.09 1.77
C LEU A 58 1.03 13.50 2.94
N LEU A 59 0.57 12.24 2.85
CA LEU A 59 -0.16 11.61 3.95
C LEU A 59 0.68 11.54 5.23
N LYS A 60 1.95 11.09 5.13
CA LYS A 60 2.84 11.05 6.30
C LYS A 60 3.01 12.44 6.91
N ARG A 61 3.23 13.46 6.08
CA ARG A 61 3.38 14.85 6.55
C ARG A 61 2.10 15.39 7.18
N LEU A 62 0.94 15.19 6.56
CA LEU A 62 -0.35 15.66 7.09
C LEU A 62 -0.68 15.01 8.43
N TRP A 63 -0.28 13.77 8.64
CA TRP A 63 -0.47 13.07 9.92
C TRP A 63 0.52 13.49 11.02
N SER A 64 1.70 14.00 10.67
CA SER A 64 2.77 14.26 11.64
C SER A 64 3.09 15.74 11.87
N GLU A 65 2.81 16.62 10.90
CA GLU A 65 3.18 18.04 10.93
C GLU A 65 1.98 18.92 11.33
N ASP A 66 2.27 20.10 11.91
CA ASP A 66 1.23 21.07 12.23
C ASP A 66 0.60 21.70 10.99
N GLU A 67 1.43 21.98 9.99
CA GLU A 67 1.06 22.66 8.76
C GLU A 67 1.97 22.16 7.63
N VAL A 68 1.37 21.81 6.49
CA VAL A 68 2.05 21.23 5.33
C VAL A 68 1.93 22.18 4.15
N SER A 69 3.08 22.57 3.61
CA SER A 69 3.20 23.16 2.28
C SER A 69 3.90 22.17 1.35
N PHE A 70 3.36 21.97 0.15
CA PHE A 70 3.87 21.02 -0.82
C PHE A 70 3.62 21.49 -2.25
N LYS A 71 4.64 21.41 -3.10
CA LYS A 71 4.57 21.79 -4.52
C LYS A 71 5.11 20.64 -5.37
N GLY A 72 4.24 19.69 -5.66
CA GLY A 72 4.51 18.56 -6.53
C GLY A 72 4.00 18.78 -7.95
N SER A 73 4.20 17.76 -8.80
CA SER A 73 3.66 17.71 -10.15
C SER A 73 2.18 17.32 -10.17
N HIS A 74 1.69 16.66 -9.11
CA HIS A 74 0.32 16.18 -9.02
C HIS A 74 -0.45 16.77 -7.85
N HIS A 75 0.22 17.10 -6.76
CA HIS A 75 -0.40 17.70 -5.58
C HIS A 75 0.20 19.06 -5.27
N HIS A 76 -0.66 20.00 -4.90
CA HIS A 76 -0.26 21.31 -4.39
C HIS A 76 -1.06 21.64 -3.14
N LEU A 77 -0.34 21.93 -2.06
CA LEU A 77 -0.86 22.39 -0.78
C LEU A 77 -0.07 23.62 -0.36
N GLU A 78 -0.76 24.60 0.20
CA GLU A 78 -0.16 25.82 0.74
C GLU A 78 -0.69 26.00 2.16
N LYS A 79 0.24 25.95 3.13
CA LYS A 79 -0.04 26.15 4.55
C LYS A 79 -1.30 25.42 5.04
N THR A 80 -1.40 24.14 4.70
CA THR A 80 -2.60 23.34 4.93
C THR A 80 -2.41 22.42 6.13
N SER A 81 -3.42 22.32 6.98
CA SER A 81 -3.48 21.40 8.11
C SER A 81 -4.72 20.51 8.01
N ILE A 82 -4.74 19.42 8.76
CA ILE A 82 -5.94 18.60 8.99
C ILE A 82 -6.46 18.88 10.40
N ASP A 83 -7.78 18.78 10.59
CA ASP A 83 -8.44 19.17 11.85
C ASP A 83 -7.95 18.37 13.06
N VAL A 84 -7.66 17.08 12.86
CA VAL A 84 -7.21 16.16 13.91
C VAL A 84 -6.04 15.32 13.42
N ARG A 85 -5.12 15.01 14.33
CA ARG A 85 -4.00 14.10 14.05
C ARG A 85 -4.25 12.72 14.63
N PRO A 86 -3.70 11.66 14.01
CA PRO A 86 -3.74 10.32 14.56
C PRO A 86 -3.12 10.26 15.97
N VAL A 87 -3.54 9.28 16.76
CA VAL A 87 -2.98 9.02 18.10
C VAL A 87 -1.65 8.28 18.04
N GLN A 88 -1.35 7.62 16.92
CA GLN A 88 -0.08 6.94 16.70
C GLN A 88 1.07 7.95 16.47
N GLU A 89 2.15 7.81 17.23
CA GLU A 89 3.36 8.64 17.09
C GLU A 89 4.00 8.46 15.71
N GLY A 90 4.32 9.56 15.03
CA GLY A 90 4.88 9.51 13.67
C GLY A 90 3.86 9.29 12.55
N GLY A 91 2.57 9.18 12.88
CA GLY A 91 1.47 9.00 11.93
C GLY A 91 0.98 7.55 11.83
N ILE A 92 0.03 7.32 10.92
CA ILE A 92 -0.60 6.01 10.75
C ILE A 92 0.33 5.09 9.93
N PRO A 93 0.63 3.86 10.38
CA PRO A 93 1.46 2.91 9.64
C PRO A 93 0.93 2.67 8.22
N LEU A 94 1.80 2.87 7.23
CA LEU A 94 1.47 2.79 5.81
C LEU A 94 2.22 1.64 5.13
N PHE A 95 1.47 0.79 4.45
CA PHE A 95 1.97 -0.37 3.73
C PHE A 95 1.79 -0.20 2.22
N VAL A 96 2.79 -0.59 1.44
CA VAL A 96 2.67 -0.61 -0.02
C VAL A 96 2.66 -2.04 -0.53
N ALA A 97 1.61 -2.40 -1.26
CA ALA A 97 1.50 -3.71 -1.89
C ALA A 97 1.88 -3.66 -3.38
N GLY A 98 2.66 -4.64 -3.85
CA GLY A 98 2.99 -4.79 -5.26
C GLY A 98 4.34 -5.45 -5.54
N VAL A 99 4.51 -5.99 -6.75
CA VAL A 99 5.74 -6.72 -7.17
C VAL A 99 6.56 -5.98 -8.22
N THR A 100 6.09 -4.84 -8.71
CA THR A 100 6.85 -4.03 -9.68
C THR A 100 8.03 -3.36 -8.97
N SER A 101 9.14 -3.14 -9.67
CA SER A 101 10.30 -2.44 -9.11
C SER A 101 9.94 -1.06 -8.56
N ALA A 102 8.99 -0.36 -9.21
CA ALA A 102 8.49 0.92 -8.74
C ALA A 102 7.75 0.80 -7.39
N ALA A 103 6.84 -0.17 -7.23
CA ALA A 103 6.11 -0.38 -5.98
C ALA A 103 7.05 -0.83 -4.84
N VAL A 104 7.99 -1.72 -5.13
CA VAL A 104 9.00 -2.17 -4.17
C VAL A 104 9.88 -0.99 -3.73
N ASN A 105 10.35 -0.17 -4.68
CA ASN A 105 11.16 1.00 -4.35
C ASN A 105 10.39 1.98 -3.47
N LEU A 106 9.13 2.27 -3.80
CA LEU A 106 8.26 3.13 -2.98
C LEU A 106 8.07 2.59 -1.56
N ALA A 107 7.84 1.28 -1.42
CA ALA A 107 7.71 0.65 -0.11
C ALA A 107 9.00 0.81 0.70
N ALA A 108 10.13 0.50 0.06
CA ALA A 108 11.44 0.55 0.68
C ALA A 108 11.84 1.96 1.11
N THR A 109 11.48 3.01 0.37
CA THR A 109 11.93 4.38 0.65
C THR A 109 10.95 5.20 1.50
N LEU A 110 9.64 4.98 1.38
CA LEU A 110 8.63 5.85 2.00
C LEU A 110 7.67 5.14 2.98
N ALA A 111 7.41 3.86 2.77
CA ALA A 111 6.42 3.12 3.56
C ALA A 111 7.03 2.55 4.85
N ASP A 112 6.16 2.09 5.74
CA ASP A 112 6.50 1.39 6.98
C ASP A 112 6.50 -0.13 6.76
N GLY A 113 5.88 -0.59 5.68
CA GLY A 113 5.93 -1.99 5.28
C GLY A 113 5.65 -2.25 3.82
N TRP A 114 5.94 -3.49 3.41
CA TRP A 114 5.68 -4.00 2.07
C TRP A 114 4.86 -5.28 2.13
N VAL A 115 3.87 -5.40 1.24
CA VAL A 115 3.00 -6.58 1.16
C VAL A 115 3.13 -7.25 -0.20
N HIS A 116 3.56 -8.52 -0.21
CA HIS A 116 3.52 -9.33 -1.40
C HIS A 116 2.04 -9.70 -1.73
N PRO A 117 1.52 -9.33 -2.92
CA PRO A 117 0.15 -9.64 -3.31
C PRO A 117 -0.07 -11.15 -3.52
N SER A 118 -1.31 -11.59 -3.41
CA SER A 118 -1.68 -13.00 -3.50
C SER A 118 -1.72 -13.48 -4.96
N GLY A 119 -0.73 -14.25 -5.39
CA GLY A 119 -0.66 -14.75 -6.78
C GLY A 119 0.70 -15.27 -7.24
N GLY A 120 1.75 -15.11 -6.43
CA GLY A 120 3.08 -15.67 -6.70
C GLY A 120 3.32 -17.03 -6.04
N ILE A 121 4.16 -17.86 -6.65
CA ILE A 121 4.78 -19.01 -5.99
C ILE A 121 5.49 -18.56 -4.70
N PRO A 122 5.55 -19.37 -3.63
CA PRO A 122 6.19 -19.00 -2.35
C PRO A 122 7.58 -18.36 -2.51
N TYR A 123 8.36 -18.86 -3.47
CA TYR A 123 9.70 -18.35 -3.78
C TYR A 123 9.73 -16.89 -4.27
N GLY A 124 8.67 -16.43 -4.95
CA GLY A 124 8.54 -15.03 -5.36
C GLY A 124 8.41 -14.06 -4.17
N ALA A 125 7.78 -14.51 -3.08
CA ALA A 125 7.65 -13.71 -1.87
C ALA A 125 8.99 -13.55 -1.14
N ALA A 126 9.74 -14.64 -0.97
CA ALA A 126 11.07 -14.59 -0.35
C ALA A 126 12.02 -13.65 -1.11
N ARG A 127 12.09 -13.79 -2.45
CA ARG A 127 12.87 -12.88 -3.29
C ARG A 127 12.42 -11.42 -3.19
N GLY A 128 11.10 -11.19 -3.10
CA GLY A 128 10.56 -9.85 -2.92
C GLY A 128 10.96 -9.23 -1.58
N CYS A 129 10.93 -9.99 -0.49
CA CYS A 129 11.42 -9.55 0.82
C CYS A 129 12.90 -9.13 0.75
N ASP A 130 13.76 -9.96 0.14
CA ASP A 130 15.19 -9.64 -0.01
C ASP A 130 15.39 -8.37 -0.85
N TYR A 131 14.63 -8.23 -1.92
CA TYR A 131 14.74 -7.08 -2.81
C TYR A 131 14.28 -5.77 -2.14
N VAL A 132 13.18 -5.78 -1.40
CA VAL A 132 12.71 -4.62 -0.62
C VAL A 132 13.76 -4.19 0.40
N ARG A 133 14.33 -5.13 1.16
CA ARG A 133 15.41 -4.84 2.12
C ARG A 133 16.64 -4.23 1.47
N GLN A 134 17.06 -4.75 0.31
CA GLN A 134 18.18 -4.18 -0.46
C GLN A 134 17.87 -2.76 -0.92
N CYS A 135 16.66 -2.49 -1.38
CA CYS A 135 16.23 -1.14 -1.76
C CYS A 135 16.25 -0.18 -0.56
N ALA A 136 15.82 -0.64 0.63
CA ALA A 136 15.82 0.16 1.85
C ALA A 136 17.25 0.53 2.27
N ALA A 137 18.15 -0.46 2.29
CA ALA A 137 19.57 -0.24 2.57
C ALA A 137 20.21 0.76 1.59
N ARG A 138 19.94 0.64 0.28
CA ARG A 138 20.45 1.57 -0.74
C ARG A 138 19.92 3.00 -0.56
N ALA A 139 18.73 3.13 0.01
CA ALA A 139 18.13 4.42 0.35
C ALA A 139 18.57 4.95 1.73
N GLY A 140 19.47 4.26 2.42
CA GLY A 140 19.97 4.66 3.75
C GLY A 140 18.99 4.42 4.90
N ARG A 141 17.96 3.59 4.71
CA ARG A 141 17.05 3.16 5.77
C ARG A 141 17.48 1.81 6.35
N ASP A 142 17.17 1.60 7.61
CA ASP A 142 17.31 0.29 8.25
C ASP A 142 16.37 -0.73 7.56
N PRO A 143 16.88 -1.80 6.93
CA PRO A 143 16.05 -2.80 6.28
C PRO A 143 15.10 -3.53 7.23
N ASP A 144 15.44 -3.61 8.51
CA ASP A 144 14.62 -4.31 9.52
C ASP A 144 13.55 -3.41 10.14
N SER A 145 13.53 -2.11 9.79
CA SER A 145 12.43 -1.21 10.14
C SER A 145 11.17 -1.44 9.30
N LEU A 146 11.23 -2.31 8.28
CA LEU A 146 10.12 -2.58 7.37
C LEU A 146 9.35 -3.83 7.81
N GLU A 147 8.04 -3.68 8.01
CA GLU A 147 7.17 -4.83 8.22
C GLU A 147 6.83 -5.50 6.88
N LEU A 148 7.04 -6.82 6.79
CA LEU A 148 6.88 -7.58 5.55
C LEU A 148 5.69 -8.53 5.65
N GLY A 149 4.71 -8.32 4.78
CA GLY A 149 3.47 -9.10 4.73
C GLY A 149 3.34 -9.94 3.46
N LYS A 150 2.53 -10.99 3.53
CA LYS A 150 2.10 -11.78 2.37
C LYS A 150 0.61 -12.07 2.45
N ILE A 151 -0.11 -11.80 1.37
CA ILE A 151 -1.51 -12.23 1.24
C ILE A 151 -1.53 -13.69 0.79
N ILE A 152 -2.23 -14.55 1.54
CA ILE A 152 -2.35 -15.98 1.28
C ILE A 152 -3.83 -16.37 1.25
N TYR A 153 -4.25 -17.05 0.18
CA TYR A 153 -5.57 -17.67 0.13
C TYR A 153 -5.56 -19.03 0.81
N LEU A 154 -6.47 -19.23 1.75
CA LEU A 154 -6.51 -20.41 2.60
C LEU A 154 -7.90 -21.07 2.55
N SER A 155 -7.92 -22.41 2.49
CA SER A 155 -9.11 -23.20 2.76
C SER A 155 -8.76 -24.27 3.79
N ILE A 156 -9.42 -24.21 4.94
CA ILE A 156 -9.14 -25.07 6.09
C ILE A 156 -10.32 -26.03 6.27
N ASP A 157 -10.01 -27.32 6.42
CA ASP A 157 -10.95 -28.40 6.75
C ASP A 157 -10.19 -29.55 7.39
N ASN A 158 -10.87 -30.33 8.24
CA ASN A 158 -10.33 -31.58 8.80
C ASN A 158 -10.10 -32.67 7.72
N SER A 159 -10.64 -32.51 6.51
CA SER A 159 -10.40 -33.33 5.33
C SER A 159 -9.72 -32.53 4.22
N ARG A 160 -8.51 -32.96 3.86
CA ARG A 160 -7.74 -32.40 2.74
C ARG A 160 -8.53 -32.40 1.43
N PHE A 161 -9.36 -33.41 1.20
CA PHE A 161 -10.21 -33.51 0.00
C PHE A 161 -11.22 -32.36 -0.04
N ARG A 162 -11.95 -32.14 1.06
CA ARG A 162 -12.94 -31.05 1.14
C ARG A 162 -12.30 -29.66 1.08
N ALA A 163 -11.17 -29.46 1.76
CA ALA A 163 -10.41 -28.20 1.68
C ALA A 163 -10.02 -27.88 0.23
N LYS A 164 -9.48 -28.86 -0.51
CA LYS A 164 -9.13 -28.69 -1.92
C LYS A 164 -10.35 -28.44 -2.81
N ALA A 165 -11.45 -29.16 -2.59
CA ALA A 165 -12.69 -28.97 -3.35
C ALA A 165 -13.23 -27.54 -3.17
N ARG A 166 -13.32 -27.04 -1.93
CA ARG A 166 -13.76 -25.66 -1.64
C ARG A 166 -12.81 -24.61 -2.19
N ALA A 167 -11.50 -24.84 -2.11
CA ALA A 167 -10.52 -23.93 -2.71
C ALA A 167 -10.71 -23.84 -4.24
N ARG A 168 -10.93 -24.96 -4.92
CA ARG A 168 -11.20 -24.97 -6.37
C ARG A 168 -12.50 -24.26 -6.72
N GLU A 169 -13.55 -24.44 -5.92
CA GLU A 169 -14.84 -23.81 -6.17
C GLU A 169 -14.82 -22.31 -5.91
N ARG A 170 -14.18 -21.85 -4.81
CA ARG A 170 -14.32 -20.46 -4.33
C ARG A 170 -13.10 -19.57 -4.57
N ILE A 171 -11.90 -20.14 -4.59
CA ILE A 171 -10.64 -19.38 -4.71
C ILE A 171 -10.15 -19.41 -6.16
N ALA A 172 -10.27 -20.55 -6.86
CA ALA A 172 -9.76 -20.65 -8.22
C ALA A 172 -10.42 -19.66 -9.21
N PRO A 173 -11.74 -19.38 -9.17
CA PRO A 173 -12.33 -18.39 -10.07
C PRO A 173 -11.76 -16.98 -9.85
N LEU A 174 -11.56 -16.59 -8.59
CA LEU A 174 -10.93 -15.32 -8.21
C LEU A 174 -9.48 -15.25 -8.72
N LEU A 175 -8.71 -16.32 -8.54
CA LEU A 175 -7.34 -16.37 -9.06
C LEU A 175 -7.32 -16.33 -10.59
N GLN A 176 -8.26 -16.99 -11.26
CA GLN A 176 -8.39 -16.95 -12.71
C GLN A 176 -8.70 -15.53 -13.20
N SER A 177 -9.55 -14.77 -12.51
CA SER A 177 -9.83 -13.38 -12.91
C SER A 177 -8.62 -12.45 -12.78
N PHE A 178 -7.64 -12.78 -11.92
CA PHE A 178 -6.41 -12.00 -11.75
C PHE A 178 -5.24 -12.50 -12.62
N TYR A 179 -5.14 -13.80 -12.86
CA TYR A 179 -3.94 -14.45 -13.41
C TYR A 179 -4.20 -15.36 -14.61
N GLY A 180 -5.46 -15.62 -14.92
CA GLY A 180 -5.90 -16.48 -16.01
C GLY A 180 -5.97 -15.76 -17.33
N GLY A 181 -4.81 -15.42 -17.89
CA GLY A 181 -4.65 -15.11 -19.31
C GLY A 181 -4.47 -16.37 -20.14
#